data_AF-A0A2V9WIF7-F1
#
_entry.id   AF-A0A2V9WIF7-F1
#
_cell.length_a   1.000
_cell.length_b   1.000
_cell.length_c   1.000
_cell.angle_alpha   90.00
_cell.angle_beta   90.00
_cell.angle_gamma   90.00
#
_symmetry.space_group_name_H-M   'P 1'
#
loop_
_entity.id
_entity.type
_entity.pdbx_description
1 polymer ?
#
loop_
_entity_poly.entity_id
_entity_poly.type
_entity_poly.pdbx_seq_one_letter_code
_entity_poly.pdbx_strand_id
1 'polypeptide(L)'
;MAGLDRLSGKRVQLAVLQFATGNIHDQGMICQLALRSFAVSIALITFAWAGIVEDIRGALDQNSFAAANAELQSYRGQRGVTPEYVEAYSWLARAALRTRQYDQAAAYAEQTKTLALSQLKQRSLDAEPHLPIALGAALEIQAEVLTARGQRSQAVALLLNALRSYGSTSIRARLQKNLNVLSLEGKPAPVLKSQQFLGSKPQPLAALKGSPVLLFFWAHWCGDCKAEAPIITQLRSEFAPQGLTVVGPTRLYGYTAQTDNAAPQDELAYIDAVRRRFYSGLLDMPAPINKSNFDAYGASTTPTLVLLDRTGKVAMYHPGALPYDQLRAAIEKVTAR
;
A
#
# COMPACT_ATOMS: atom_id res chain seq x y z
N MET A 1 12.59 -48.87 -31.67
CA MET A 1 11.75 -48.91 -32.89
C MET A 1 10.88 -47.66 -32.84
N ALA A 2 11.27 -46.58 -33.55
CA ALA A 2 10.64 -46.11 -34.80
C ALA A 2 9.13 -45.83 -34.61
N GLY A 3 8.50 -44.70 -34.94
CA GLY A 3 8.73 -43.48 -35.73
C GLY A 3 7.33 -42.80 -35.79
N LEU A 4 7.22 -41.48 -35.62
CA LEU A 4 7.01 -40.46 -36.67
C LEU A 4 5.69 -40.51 -37.48
N ASP A 5 5.19 -39.29 -37.75
CA ASP A 5 4.32 -38.84 -38.86
C ASP A 5 2.78 -39.04 -38.76
N ARG A 6 1.89 -38.18 -39.27
CA ARG A 6 1.90 -36.82 -39.89
C ARG A 6 0.45 -36.35 -40.10
N LEU A 7 0.24 -35.03 -39.95
CA LEU A 7 -0.47 -34.04 -40.81
C LEU A 7 -1.82 -34.30 -41.50
N SER A 8 -2.71 -33.29 -41.42
CA SER A 8 -3.49 -32.64 -42.53
C SER A 8 -4.69 -31.89 -41.92
N GLY A 9 -5.02 -30.59 -42.10
CA GLY A 9 -4.65 -29.57 -43.08
C GLY A 9 -5.76 -29.34 -44.12
N LYS A 10 -6.50 -28.21 -44.08
CA LYS A 10 -7.10 -27.55 -45.27
C LYS A 10 -7.61 -26.12 -44.98
N ARG A 11 -7.27 -25.20 -45.90
CA ARG A 11 -7.55 -23.75 -45.96
C ARG A 11 -8.59 -23.43 -47.05
N VAL A 12 -9.42 -22.40 -46.78
CA VAL A 12 -9.77 -21.19 -47.58
C VAL A 12 -10.00 -21.28 -49.10
N GLN A 13 -11.12 -20.71 -49.60
CA GLN A 13 -11.12 -19.83 -50.79
C GLN A 13 -12.34 -18.89 -50.92
N LEU A 14 -12.05 -17.70 -51.46
CA LEU A 14 -12.86 -16.49 -51.66
C LEU A 14 -13.31 -16.41 -53.14
N ALA A 15 -14.47 -15.83 -53.47
CA ALA A 15 -14.92 -15.61 -54.84
C ALA A 15 -15.31 -14.14 -55.09
N VAL A 16 -14.86 -13.60 -56.23
CA VAL A 16 -15.08 -12.25 -56.78
C VAL A 16 -15.71 -12.43 -58.18
N LEU A 17 -16.71 -11.63 -58.54
CA LEU A 17 -17.29 -11.47 -59.89
C LEU A 17 -17.63 -9.97 -60.04
N GLN A 18 -16.95 -9.15 -60.86
CA GLN A 18 -16.84 -9.01 -62.33
C GLN A 18 -17.82 -7.94 -62.89
N PHE A 19 -17.24 -6.96 -63.59
CA PHE A 19 -17.84 -5.76 -64.18
C PHE A 19 -18.58 -6.04 -65.50
N ALA A 20 -19.59 -5.22 -65.82
CA ALA A 20 -20.12 -5.04 -67.17
C ALA A 20 -20.25 -3.54 -67.50
N THR A 21 -19.77 -3.16 -68.68
CA THR A 21 -19.75 -1.81 -69.25
C THR A 21 -20.91 -1.60 -70.24
N GLY A 22 -21.44 -0.38 -70.30
CA GLY A 22 -22.39 0.07 -71.32
C GLY A 22 -22.43 1.59 -71.35
N ASN A 23 -22.37 2.18 -72.55
CA ASN A 23 -22.08 3.60 -72.81
C ASN A 23 -23.16 4.19 -73.76
N ILE A 24 -23.25 5.54 -73.81
CA ILE A 24 -23.76 6.44 -74.88
C ILE A 24 -25.05 7.29 -74.59
N HIS A 25 -24.84 8.64 -74.63
CA HIS A 25 -25.69 9.84 -74.95
C HIS A 25 -27.12 10.00 -74.35
N ASP A 26 -27.69 11.15 -73.98
CA ASP A 26 -27.58 12.57 -74.41
C ASP A 26 -28.30 13.51 -73.39
N GLN A 27 -27.89 14.78 -73.37
CA GLN A 27 -28.56 16.06 -72.95
C GLN A 27 -29.67 16.17 -71.87
N GLY A 28 -29.54 17.18 -70.99
CA GLY A 28 -30.70 17.79 -70.29
C GLY A 28 -30.37 18.63 -69.04
N MET A 29 -30.72 19.92 -69.08
CA MET A 29 -30.36 21.01 -68.17
C MET A 29 -31.26 21.09 -66.90
N ILE A 30 -30.76 21.76 -65.84
CA ILE A 30 -31.48 22.45 -64.72
C ILE A 30 -31.98 21.58 -63.54
N CYS A 31 -31.35 21.75 -62.36
CA CYS A 31 -32.02 22.33 -61.18
C CYS A 31 -31.03 22.58 -60.03
N GLN A 32 -30.77 23.85 -59.72
CA GLN A 32 -30.16 24.26 -58.46
C GLN A 32 -31.21 24.19 -57.36
N LEU A 33 -30.93 23.46 -56.27
CA LEU A 33 -31.55 23.73 -54.98
C LEU A 33 -30.56 23.41 -53.85
N ALA A 34 -30.32 24.46 -53.08
CA ALA A 34 -29.46 24.50 -51.92
C ALA A 34 -30.14 23.85 -50.72
N LEU A 35 -29.36 23.26 -49.80
CA LEU A 35 -29.24 23.67 -48.40
C LEU A 35 -28.62 22.54 -47.55
N ARG A 36 -27.55 22.92 -46.86
CA ARG A 36 -27.22 22.57 -45.46
C ARG A 36 -26.74 21.15 -45.17
N SER A 37 -25.41 21.06 -45.23
CA SER A 37 -24.57 20.30 -44.31
C SER A 37 -25.02 20.50 -42.85
N PHE A 38 -25.42 19.41 -42.19
CA PHE A 38 -25.46 19.34 -40.73
C PHE A 38 -24.99 17.93 -40.33
N ALA A 39 -23.67 17.73 -40.34
CA ALA A 39 -23.07 16.60 -39.66
C ALA A 39 -23.00 16.94 -38.17
N VAL A 40 -24.02 16.52 -37.41
CA VAL A 40 -23.94 16.55 -35.95
C VAL A 40 -23.03 15.41 -35.52
N SER A 41 -21.74 15.72 -35.36
CA SER A 41 -20.81 14.84 -34.67
C SER A 41 -21.15 14.88 -33.17
N ILE A 42 -22.04 13.99 -32.73
CA ILE A 42 -22.22 13.70 -31.31
C ILE A 42 -20.96 12.93 -30.88
N ALA A 43 -19.94 13.66 -30.43
CA ALA A 43 -18.88 13.08 -29.64
C ALA A 43 -19.51 12.68 -28.29
N LEU A 44 -19.93 11.42 -28.19
CA LEU A 44 -20.15 10.77 -26.91
C LEU A 44 -18.78 10.73 -26.21
N ILE A 45 -18.48 11.78 -25.44
CA ILE A 45 -17.43 11.74 -24.44
C ILE A 45 -17.94 10.74 -23.40
N THR A 46 -17.60 9.48 -23.61
CA THR A 46 -17.62 8.51 -22.52
C THR A 46 -16.61 9.02 -21.51
N PHE A 47 -17.09 9.77 -20.51
CA PHE A 47 -16.34 9.95 -19.29
C PHE A 47 -16.21 8.55 -18.69
N ALA A 48 -15.14 7.85 -19.05
CA ALA A 48 -14.60 6.81 -18.21
C ALA A 48 -14.11 7.56 -16.96
N TRP A 49 -15.00 7.71 -15.98
CA TRP A 49 -14.62 8.22 -14.68
C TRP A 49 -13.64 7.19 -14.12
N ALA A 50 -12.35 7.51 -14.18
CA ALA A 50 -11.46 7.07 -13.11
C ALA A 50 -12.11 7.49 -11.77
N GLY A 51 -11.88 6.74 -10.70
CA GLY A 51 -12.49 7.07 -9.41
C GLY A 51 -12.12 8.49 -8.99
N ILE A 52 -12.99 9.16 -8.24
CA ILE A 52 -12.73 10.53 -7.74
C ILE A 52 -11.41 10.57 -6.95
N VAL A 53 -11.01 9.46 -6.35
CA VAL A 53 -9.72 9.33 -5.66
C VAL A 53 -8.54 9.51 -6.63
N GLU A 54 -8.55 8.85 -7.78
CA GLU A 54 -7.50 8.94 -8.81
C GLU A 54 -7.40 10.35 -9.38
N ASP A 55 -8.54 10.98 -9.71
CA ASP A 55 -8.58 12.33 -10.27
C ASP A 55 -7.99 13.36 -9.30
N ILE A 56 -8.37 13.27 -8.01
CA ILE A 56 -7.83 14.14 -6.96
C ILE A 56 -6.34 13.91 -6.76
N ARG A 57 -5.87 12.66 -6.75
CA ARG A 57 -4.44 12.35 -6.66
C ARG A 57 -3.68 12.93 -7.83
N GLY A 58 -4.17 12.76 -9.06
CA GLY A 58 -3.55 13.30 -10.27
C GLY A 58 -3.44 14.83 -10.25
N ALA A 59 -4.48 15.53 -9.77
CA ALA A 59 -4.45 16.98 -9.60
C ALA A 59 -3.42 17.41 -8.54
N LEU A 60 -3.33 16.69 -7.42
CA LEU A 60 -2.41 17.01 -6.31
C LEU A 60 -0.95 16.63 -6.61
N ASP A 61 -0.70 15.66 -7.48
CA ASP A 61 0.64 15.34 -7.97
C ASP A 61 1.20 16.49 -8.84
N GLN A 62 0.31 17.27 -9.46
CA GLN A 62 0.63 18.53 -10.14
C GLN A 62 0.58 19.75 -9.19
N ASN A 63 0.45 19.51 -7.88
CA ASN A 63 0.28 20.53 -6.84
C ASN A 63 -0.92 21.48 -7.06
N SER A 64 -1.93 21.03 -7.82
CA SER A 64 -3.10 21.83 -8.16
C SER A 64 -4.26 21.60 -7.19
N PHE A 65 -4.21 22.27 -6.04
CA PHE A 65 -5.31 22.27 -5.06
C PHE A 65 -6.60 22.87 -5.64
N ALA A 66 -6.50 23.83 -6.55
CA ALA A 66 -7.66 24.43 -7.19
C ALA A 66 -8.42 23.40 -8.05
N ALA A 67 -7.72 22.63 -8.88
CA ALA A 67 -8.32 21.57 -9.67
C ALA A 67 -8.92 20.47 -8.78
N ALA A 68 -8.18 20.02 -7.75
CA ALA A 68 -8.69 19.04 -6.80
C ALA A 68 -9.98 19.52 -6.10
N ASN A 69 -10.02 20.77 -5.65
CA ASN A 69 -11.22 21.30 -5.03
C ASN A 69 -12.39 21.43 -6.01
N ALA A 70 -12.15 21.85 -7.26
CA ALA A 70 -13.19 21.93 -8.29
C ALA A 70 -13.82 20.55 -8.56
N GLU A 71 -13.00 19.51 -8.66
CA GLU A 71 -13.45 18.15 -8.89
C GLU A 71 -14.25 17.60 -7.70
N LEU A 72 -13.79 17.83 -6.46
CA LEU A 72 -14.56 17.50 -5.25
C LEU A 72 -15.91 18.22 -5.21
N GLN A 73 -15.98 19.51 -5.55
CA GLN A 73 -17.26 20.23 -5.58
C GLN A 73 -18.20 19.67 -6.65
N SER A 74 -17.68 19.36 -7.84
CA SER A 74 -18.44 18.72 -8.92
C SER A 74 -19.03 17.37 -8.48
N TYR A 75 -18.18 16.48 -7.95
CA TYR A 75 -18.62 15.17 -7.46
C TYR A 75 -19.67 15.31 -6.35
N ARG A 76 -19.44 16.19 -5.37
CA ARG A 76 -20.37 16.41 -4.27
C ARG A 76 -21.73 16.91 -4.75
N GLY A 77 -21.76 17.79 -5.75
CA GLY A 77 -23.02 18.30 -6.33
C GLY A 77 -23.85 17.20 -7.00
N GLN A 78 -23.20 16.20 -7.59
CA GLN A 78 -23.87 15.13 -8.33
C GLN A 78 -24.22 13.92 -7.47
N ARG A 79 -23.32 13.53 -6.55
CA ARG A 79 -23.40 12.27 -5.78
C ARG A 79 -23.47 12.46 -4.27
N GLY A 80 -23.28 13.68 -3.79
CA GLY A 80 -23.22 13.98 -2.36
C GLY A 80 -21.90 13.53 -1.72
N VAL A 81 -21.92 13.40 -0.39
CA VAL A 81 -20.76 12.96 0.40
C VAL A 81 -20.84 11.45 0.56
N THR A 82 -20.25 10.71 -0.37
CA THR A 82 -20.07 9.25 -0.29
C THR A 82 -18.79 8.89 0.48
N PRO A 83 -18.59 7.64 0.92
CA PRO A 83 -17.31 7.19 1.47
C PRO A 83 -16.12 7.43 0.55
N GLU A 84 -16.29 7.18 -0.75
CA GLU A 84 -15.29 7.45 -1.80
C GLU A 84 -14.92 8.93 -1.83
N TYR A 85 -15.89 9.84 -1.73
CA TYR A 85 -15.63 11.29 -1.58
C TYR A 85 -14.82 11.59 -0.32
N VAL A 86 -15.11 10.95 0.81
CA VAL A 86 -14.36 11.18 2.06
C VAL A 86 -12.90 10.72 1.92
N GLU A 87 -12.66 9.60 1.25
CA GLU A 87 -11.30 9.18 0.90
C GLU A 87 -10.62 10.18 -0.04
N ALA A 88 -11.27 10.59 -1.12
CA ALA A 88 -10.73 11.56 -2.06
C ALA A 88 -10.35 12.87 -1.34
N TYR A 89 -11.24 13.39 -0.48
CA TYR A 89 -10.98 14.60 0.31
C TYR A 89 -9.76 14.43 1.24
N SER A 90 -9.55 13.25 1.80
CA SER A 90 -8.41 12.96 2.68
C SER A 90 -7.05 13.15 2.01
N TRP A 91 -6.99 13.13 0.67
CA TRP A 91 -5.76 13.39 -0.08
C TRP A 91 -5.31 14.85 -0.04
N LEU A 92 -6.23 15.80 0.13
CA LEU A 92 -5.89 17.22 0.31
C LEU A 92 -4.99 17.41 1.54
N ALA A 93 -5.34 16.75 2.65
CA ALA A 93 -4.55 16.80 3.88
C ALA A 93 -3.14 16.23 3.69
N ARG A 94 -3.01 15.11 2.96
CA ARG A 94 -1.71 14.49 2.65
C ARG A 94 -0.84 15.41 1.79
N ALA A 95 -1.43 16.02 0.76
CA ALA A 95 -0.72 16.94 -0.12
C ALA A 95 -0.25 18.20 0.62
N ALA A 96 -1.11 18.78 1.46
CA ALA A 96 -0.77 19.93 2.29
C ALA A 96 0.37 19.58 3.27
N LEU A 97 0.33 18.38 3.87
CA LEU A 97 1.39 17.94 4.78
C LEU A 97 2.73 17.74 4.05
N ARG A 98 2.74 17.11 2.86
CA ARG A 98 3.96 16.94 2.04
C ARG A 98 4.63 18.27 1.69
N THR A 99 3.83 19.31 1.51
CA THR A 99 4.29 20.68 1.23
C THR A 99 4.50 21.53 2.50
N ARG A 100 4.45 20.90 3.69
CA ARG A 100 4.62 21.52 5.02
C ARG A 100 3.61 22.63 5.34
N GLN A 101 2.45 22.64 4.68
CA GLN A 101 1.34 23.54 4.97
C GLN A 101 0.53 23.00 6.16
N TYR A 102 1.11 23.05 7.36
CA TYR A 102 0.57 22.35 8.53
C TYR A 102 -0.82 22.81 8.96
N ASP A 103 -1.13 24.10 8.86
CA ASP A 103 -2.45 24.64 9.21
C ASP A 103 -3.52 24.12 8.25
N GLN A 104 -3.22 24.12 6.94
CA GLN A 104 -4.09 23.59 5.91
C GLN A 104 -4.25 22.07 6.01
N ALA A 105 -3.16 21.36 6.29
CA ALA A 105 -3.17 19.91 6.51
C ALA A 105 -4.05 19.54 7.71
N ALA A 106 -3.95 20.28 8.82
CA ALA A 106 -4.79 20.08 10.00
C ALA A 106 -6.27 20.35 9.69
N ALA A 107 -6.58 21.43 8.98
CA ALA A 107 -7.96 21.76 8.59
C ALA A 107 -8.57 20.67 7.70
N TYR A 108 -7.84 20.21 6.68
CA TYR A 108 -8.30 19.12 5.81
C TYR A 108 -8.44 17.80 6.55
N ALA A 109 -7.52 17.48 7.48
CA ALA A 109 -7.61 16.27 8.27
C ALA A 109 -8.82 16.29 9.22
N GLU A 110 -9.10 17.42 9.90
CA GLU A 110 -10.28 17.54 10.77
C GLU A 110 -11.59 17.47 9.99
N GLN A 111 -11.66 18.10 8.81
CA GLN A 111 -12.82 17.96 7.94
C GLN A 111 -13.00 16.52 7.46
N THR A 112 -11.92 15.83 7.05
CA THR A 112 -11.96 14.41 6.66
C THR A 112 -12.53 13.56 7.79
N LYS A 113 -12.01 13.74 9.01
CA LYS A 113 -12.47 13.01 10.20
C LYS A 113 -13.94 13.27 10.47
N THR A 114 -14.39 14.53 10.40
CA THR A 114 -15.79 14.90 10.59
C THR A 114 -16.71 14.20 9.58
N LEU A 115 -16.32 14.20 8.31
CA LEU A 115 -17.07 13.53 7.24
C LEU A 115 -17.10 12.01 7.45
N ALA A 116 -15.95 11.40 7.80
CA ALA A 116 -15.86 9.97 8.09
C ALA A 116 -16.76 9.58 9.27
N LEU A 117 -16.70 10.31 10.39
CA LEU A 117 -17.55 10.08 11.56
C LEU A 117 -19.04 10.21 11.23
N SER A 118 -19.41 11.10 10.31
CA SER A 118 -20.79 11.21 9.84
C SER A 118 -21.24 9.93 9.11
N GLN A 119 -20.39 9.36 8.24
CA GLN A 119 -20.67 8.10 7.55
C GLN A 119 -20.82 6.93 8.54
N LEU A 120 -20.02 6.92 9.61
CA LEU A 120 -20.04 5.88 10.64
C LEU A 120 -21.32 5.86 11.49
N LYS A 121 -22.18 6.88 11.40
CA LYS A 121 -23.52 6.83 12.05
C LYS A 121 -24.44 5.78 11.42
N GLN A 122 -24.15 5.37 10.19
CA GLN A 122 -25.01 4.46 9.42
C GLN A 122 -24.36 3.10 9.14
N ARG A 123 -23.05 2.99 9.31
CA ARG A 123 -22.28 1.78 9.01
C ARG A 123 -21.07 1.63 9.91
N SER A 124 -20.58 0.40 10.08
CA SER A 124 -19.29 0.18 10.75
C SER A 124 -18.13 0.61 9.85
N LEU A 125 -16.96 0.86 10.46
CA LEU A 125 -15.78 1.33 9.73
C LEU A 125 -15.32 0.33 8.66
N ASP A 126 -15.31 -0.97 8.97
CA ASP A 126 -14.79 -2.01 8.08
C ASP A 126 -15.83 -2.55 7.08
N ALA A 127 -17.08 -2.10 7.15
CA ALA A 127 -18.11 -2.47 6.16
C ALA A 127 -17.96 -1.72 4.82
N GLU A 128 -17.03 -0.76 4.75
CA GLU A 128 -16.84 0.13 3.61
C GLU A 128 -15.34 0.39 3.39
N PRO A 129 -14.73 -0.08 2.29
CA PRO A 129 -13.28 -0.04 2.10
C PRO A 129 -12.66 1.37 2.11
N HIS A 130 -13.42 2.41 1.73
CA HIS A 130 -12.91 3.79 1.68
C HIS A 130 -12.77 4.46 3.06
N LEU A 131 -13.61 4.11 4.04
CA LEU A 131 -13.62 4.78 5.34
C LEU A 131 -12.38 4.51 6.20
N PRO A 132 -11.85 3.28 6.29
CA PRO A 132 -10.58 2.99 6.94
C PRO A 132 -9.42 3.84 6.38
N ILE A 133 -9.38 4.01 5.06
CA ILE A 133 -8.33 4.77 4.38
C ILE A 133 -8.42 6.24 4.77
N ALA A 134 -9.63 6.81 4.72
CA ALA A 134 -9.89 8.21 5.02
C ALA A 134 -9.67 8.57 6.50
N LEU A 135 -10.32 7.83 7.41
CA LEU A 135 -10.23 8.10 8.85
C LEU A 135 -8.83 7.84 9.38
N GLY A 136 -8.19 6.74 8.95
CA GLY A 136 -6.81 6.45 9.31
C GLY A 136 -5.85 7.57 8.89
N ALA A 137 -6.09 8.18 7.73
CA ALA A 137 -5.27 9.28 7.23
C ALA A 137 -5.49 10.57 7.97
N ALA A 138 -6.74 10.91 8.27
CA ALA A 138 -7.05 12.07 9.08
C ALA A 138 -6.32 12.01 10.44
N LEU A 139 -6.38 10.86 11.13
CA LEU A 139 -5.74 10.67 12.43
C LEU A 139 -4.22 10.68 12.35
N GLU A 140 -3.64 10.06 11.33
CA GLU A 140 -2.19 10.09 11.05
C GLU A 140 -1.70 11.52 10.83
N ILE A 141 -2.35 12.27 9.94
CA ILE A 141 -1.96 13.65 9.61
C ILE A 141 -2.13 14.57 10.83
N GLN A 142 -3.19 14.40 11.61
CA GLN A 142 -3.35 15.15 12.87
C GLN A 142 -2.18 14.89 13.82
N ALA A 143 -1.77 13.63 14.00
CA ALA A 143 -0.62 13.29 14.84
C ALA A 143 0.71 13.83 14.29
N GLU A 144 0.91 13.80 12.97
CA GLU A 144 2.10 14.34 12.31
C GLU A 144 2.17 15.87 12.44
N VAL A 145 1.05 16.59 12.24
CA VAL A 145 1.00 18.05 12.44
C VAL A 145 1.28 18.43 13.90
N LEU A 146 0.69 17.71 14.86
CA LEU A 146 0.98 17.92 16.29
C LEU A 146 2.47 17.70 16.57
N THR A 147 3.06 16.64 16.02
CA THR A 147 4.50 16.34 16.15
C THR A 147 5.36 17.45 15.54
N ALA A 148 5.03 17.92 14.34
CA ALA A 148 5.75 18.99 13.65
C ALA A 148 5.71 20.33 14.42
N ARG A 149 4.68 20.55 15.24
CA ARG A 149 4.55 21.71 16.14
C ARG A 149 5.18 21.52 17.52
N GLY A 150 5.94 20.43 17.73
CA GLY A 150 6.55 20.11 19.02
C GLY A 150 5.56 19.56 20.07
N GLN A 151 4.33 19.24 19.68
CA GLN A 151 3.27 18.79 20.58
C GLN A 151 3.20 17.25 20.66
N ARG A 152 4.35 16.59 20.82
CA ARG A 152 4.48 15.12 20.80
C ARG A 152 3.54 14.43 21.81
N SER A 153 3.40 14.95 23.02
CA SER A 153 2.51 14.37 24.03
C SER A 153 1.04 14.38 23.61
N GLN A 154 0.60 15.43 22.90
CA GLN A 154 -0.76 15.52 22.36
C GLN A 154 -0.95 14.54 21.19
N ALA A 155 0.05 14.41 20.32
CA ALA A 155 0.02 13.42 19.23
C ALA A 155 -0.11 11.98 19.77
N VAL A 156 0.66 11.64 20.81
CA VAL A 156 0.55 10.34 21.50
C VAL A 156 -0.84 10.15 22.12
N ALA A 157 -1.36 11.15 22.83
CA ALA A 157 -2.70 11.08 23.42
C ALA A 157 -3.80 10.88 22.37
N LEU A 158 -3.71 11.58 21.23
CA LEU A 158 -4.62 11.41 20.10
C LEU A 158 -4.61 9.97 19.59
N LEU A 159 -3.43 9.40 19.35
CA LEU A 159 -3.29 8.04 18.81
C LEU A 159 -3.73 6.97 19.81
N LEU A 160 -3.48 7.15 21.10
CA LEU A 160 -3.98 6.25 22.15
C LEU A 160 -5.52 6.27 22.23
N ASN A 161 -6.14 7.44 22.13
CA ASN A 161 -7.60 7.57 22.08
C ASN A 161 -8.18 6.94 20.82
N ALA A 162 -7.51 7.12 19.68
CA ALA A 162 -7.88 6.46 18.43
C ALA A 162 -7.78 4.94 18.53
N LEU A 163 -6.72 4.39 19.12
CA LEU A 163 -6.57 2.95 19.36
C LEU A 163 -7.64 2.41 20.31
N ARG A 164 -8.06 3.18 21.31
CA ARG A 164 -9.18 2.79 22.18
C ARG A 164 -10.50 2.70 21.40
N SER A 165 -10.71 3.59 20.44
CA SER A 165 -11.96 3.70 19.67
C SER A 165 -12.01 2.73 18.49
N TYR A 166 -10.89 2.54 17.80
CA TYR A 166 -10.81 1.83 16.51
C TYR A 166 -9.82 0.66 16.53
N GLY A 167 -9.28 0.29 17.69
CA GLY A 167 -8.26 -0.76 17.82
C GLY A 167 -8.76 -2.17 17.53
N SER A 168 -10.06 -2.37 17.34
CA SER A 168 -10.68 -3.63 16.89
C SER A 168 -10.96 -3.67 15.38
N THR A 169 -10.64 -2.59 14.65
CA THR A 169 -10.94 -2.44 13.21
C THR A 169 -9.71 -2.64 12.34
N SER A 170 -9.89 -2.61 11.02
CA SER A 170 -8.82 -2.74 10.03
C SER A 170 -7.70 -1.68 10.17
N ILE A 171 -7.99 -0.50 10.74
CA ILE A 171 -6.98 0.57 10.91
C ILE A 171 -6.08 0.40 12.14
N ARG A 172 -6.27 -0.65 12.97
CA ARG A 172 -5.49 -0.89 14.19
C ARG A 172 -3.98 -0.78 13.94
N ALA A 173 -3.46 -1.55 12.98
CA ALA A 173 -2.02 -1.61 12.71
C ALA A 173 -1.47 -0.26 12.22
N ARG A 174 -2.28 0.53 11.50
CA ARG A 174 -1.92 1.90 11.08
C ARG A 174 -1.83 2.85 12.26
N LEU A 175 -2.80 2.81 13.17
CA LEU A 175 -2.77 3.63 14.38
C LEU A 175 -1.59 3.24 15.29
N GLN A 176 -1.35 1.94 15.46
CA GLN A 176 -0.21 1.43 16.22
C GLN A 176 1.12 1.84 15.57
N LYS A 177 1.22 1.81 14.23
CA LYS A 177 2.40 2.30 13.50
C LYS A 177 2.75 3.73 13.91
N ASN A 178 1.77 4.62 13.79
CA ASN A 178 1.95 6.04 14.07
C ASN A 178 2.28 6.29 15.53
N LEU A 179 1.71 5.51 16.45
CA LEU A 179 2.09 5.56 17.86
C LEU A 179 3.55 5.11 18.05
N ASN A 180 3.94 4.00 17.43
CA ASN A 180 5.27 3.42 17.60
C ASN A 180 6.38 4.31 17.06
N VAL A 181 6.15 5.05 15.96
CA VAL A 181 7.06 6.12 15.48
C VAL A 181 7.35 7.14 16.59
N LEU A 182 6.37 7.43 17.44
CA LEU A 182 6.48 8.45 18.49
C LEU A 182 6.88 7.89 19.85
N SER A 183 6.85 6.58 20.10
CA SER A 183 6.97 6.08 21.48
C SER A 183 7.66 4.73 21.66
N LEU A 184 7.96 3.98 20.60
CA LEU A 184 8.48 2.62 20.76
C LEU A 184 9.97 2.59 21.10
N GLU A 185 10.76 3.52 20.56
CA GLU A 185 12.19 3.61 20.87
C GLU A 185 12.43 3.80 22.39
N GLY A 186 13.45 3.10 22.89
CA GLY A 186 13.80 3.01 24.32
C GLY A 186 12.90 2.08 25.14
N LYS A 187 11.81 1.53 24.57
CA LYS A 187 10.93 0.58 25.25
C LYS A 187 11.37 -0.87 24.99
N PRO A 188 11.02 -1.82 25.89
CA PRO A 188 11.15 -3.24 25.58
C PRO A 188 10.37 -3.61 24.32
N ALA A 189 10.95 -4.47 23.50
CA ALA A 189 10.29 -4.99 22.30
C ALA A 189 9.02 -5.79 22.66
N PRO A 190 7.88 -5.58 21.97
CA PRO A 190 6.70 -6.42 22.13
C PRO A 190 7.03 -7.91 21.87
N VAL A 191 6.42 -8.81 22.63
CA VAL A 191 6.66 -10.25 22.48
C VAL A 191 6.19 -10.72 21.10
N LEU A 192 7.02 -11.52 20.41
CA LEU A 192 6.63 -12.20 19.19
C LEU A 192 5.95 -13.54 19.50
N LYS A 193 4.82 -13.79 18.84
CA LYS A 193 4.17 -15.09 18.78
C LYS A 193 4.71 -15.89 17.60
N SER A 194 5.09 -17.15 17.83
CA SER A 194 5.84 -17.97 16.87
C SER A 194 5.36 -19.43 16.77
N GLN A 195 4.08 -19.69 17.08
CA GLN A 195 3.50 -21.05 17.01
C GLN A 195 3.60 -21.66 15.60
N GLN A 196 3.41 -20.83 14.56
CA GLN A 196 3.64 -21.19 13.16
C GLN A 196 4.81 -20.37 12.62
N PHE A 197 5.71 -20.99 11.88
CA PHE A 197 6.87 -20.31 11.30
C PHE A 197 7.40 -21.02 10.05
N LEU A 198 8.19 -20.29 9.27
CA LEU A 198 9.07 -20.81 8.21
C LEU A 198 10.54 -20.53 8.56
N GLY A 199 11.46 -21.22 7.89
CA GLY A 199 12.89 -21.15 8.17
C GLY A 199 13.25 -21.82 9.50
N SER A 200 14.24 -21.28 10.20
CA SER A 200 14.65 -21.82 11.50
C SER A 200 13.60 -21.56 12.58
N LYS A 201 13.56 -22.42 13.60
CA LYS A 201 12.67 -22.26 14.75
C LYS A 201 12.94 -20.92 15.47
N PRO A 202 11.96 -20.00 15.56
CA PRO A 202 12.16 -18.73 16.24
C PRO A 202 12.38 -18.93 17.75
N GLN A 203 13.44 -18.31 18.27
CA GLN A 203 13.65 -18.19 19.71
C GLN A 203 12.83 -17.03 20.28
N PRO A 204 12.34 -17.12 21.54
CA PRO A 204 11.76 -15.97 22.21
C PRO A 204 12.76 -14.80 22.25
N LEU A 205 12.30 -13.56 22.05
CA LEU A 205 13.20 -12.39 22.07
C LEU A 205 13.98 -12.26 23.38
N ALA A 206 13.41 -12.71 24.50
CA ALA A 206 14.10 -12.74 25.79
C ALA A 206 15.35 -13.64 25.79
N ALA A 207 15.36 -14.72 25.00
CA ALA A 207 16.51 -15.61 24.83
C ALA A 207 17.58 -15.04 23.90
N LEU A 208 17.27 -13.98 23.15
CA LEU A 208 18.21 -13.27 22.28
C LEU A 208 18.89 -12.08 22.96
N LYS A 209 18.56 -11.79 24.23
CA LYS A 209 19.27 -10.79 25.03
C LYS A 209 20.77 -11.10 25.06
N GLY A 210 21.58 -10.05 24.96
CA GLY A 210 23.02 -10.12 24.73
C GLY A 210 23.41 -9.94 23.26
N SER A 211 22.48 -10.11 22.32
CA SER A 211 22.68 -9.93 20.88
C SER A 211 21.82 -8.79 20.34
N PRO A 212 22.32 -7.96 19.40
CA PRO A 212 21.47 -7.06 18.66
C PRO A 212 20.56 -7.86 17.71
N VAL A 213 19.29 -7.45 17.60
CA VAL A 213 18.30 -8.16 16.79
C VAL A 213 17.64 -7.20 15.80
N LEU A 214 17.67 -7.52 14.51
CA LEU A 214 16.88 -6.84 13.50
C LEU A 214 15.59 -7.63 13.25
N LEU A 215 14.44 -7.01 13.55
CA LEU A 215 13.14 -7.50 13.11
C LEU A 215 12.80 -6.87 11.76
N PHE A 216 12.61 -7.71 10.76
CA PHE A 216 12.26 -7.34 9.39
C PHE A 216 10.85 -7.81 9.08
N PHE A 217 9.84 -6.96 9.29
CA PHE A 217 8.46 -7.31 8.96
C PHE A 217 8.24 -7.19 7.46
N TRP A 218 7.77 -8.26 6.82
CA TRP A 218 7.71 -8.36 5.35
C TRP A 218 6.44 -9.08 4.87
N ALA A 219 6.16 -8.97 3.57
CA ALA A 219 5.03 -9.61 2.90
C ALA A 219 5.44 -10.22 1.55
N HIS A 220 4.76 -11.27 1.11
CA HIS A 220 5.12 -11.98 -0.13
C HIS A 220 4.93 -11.14 -1.41
N TRP A 221 4.01 -10.17 -1.37
CA TRP A 221 3.71 -9.25 -2.47
C TRP A 221 4.59 -7.98 -2.46
N CYS A 222 5.27 -7.70 -1.34
CA CYS A 222 5.96 -6.43 -1.11
C CYS A 222 7.23 -6.30 -1.96
N GLY A 223 7.23 -5.35 -2.90
CA GLY A 223 8.38 -5.05 -3.77
C GLY A 223 9.59 -4.54 -2.99
N ASP A 224 9.38 -3.52 -2.15
CA ASP A 224 10.44 -2.92 -1.33
C ASP A 224 11.09 -3.94 -0.39
N CYS A 225 10.31 -4.87 0.15
CA CYS A 225 10.83 -5.95 0.98
C CYS A 225 11.79 -6.87 0.20
N LYS A 226 11.51 -7.11 -1.08
CA LYS A 226 12.40 -7.91 -1.95
C LYS A 226 13.68 -7.15 -2.27
N ALA A 227 13.61 -5.83 -2.38
CA ALA A 227 14.78 -4.96 -2.57
C ALA A 227 15.62 -4.80 -1.30
N GLU A 228 15.00 -4.80 -0.11
CA GLU A 228 15.66 -4.69 1.19
C GLU A 228 16.38 -6.00 1.58
N ALA A 229 15.92 -7.16 1.12
CA ALA A 229 16.45 -8.46 1.54
C ALA A 229 17.96 -8.68 1.22
N PRO A 230 18.47 -8.30 0.03
CA PRO A 230 19.91 -8.31 -0.23
C PRO A 230 20.72 -7.41 0.71
N ILE A 231 20.21 -6.21 1.05
CA ILE A 231 20.85 -5.28 2.01
C ILE A 231 20.97 -5.96 3.39
N ILE A 232 19.87 -6.56 3.88
CA ILE A 232 19.87 -7.27 5.16
C ILE A 232 20.79 -8.49 5.12
N THR A 233 20.87 -9.21 4.00
CA THR A 233 21.78 -10.35 3.83
C THR A 233 23.23 -9.91 4.01
N GLN A 234 23.63 -8.82 3.34
CA GLN A 234 24.98 -8.27 3.44
C GLN A 234 25.29 -7.82 4.88
N LEU A 235 24.41 -7.01 5.48
CA LEU A 235 24.61 -6.50 6.83
C LEU A 235 24.63 -7.62 7.88
N ARG A 236 23.80 -8.65 7.71
CA ARG A 236 23.85 -9.84 8.58
C ARG A 236 25.21 -10.54 8.52
N SER A 237 25.83 -10.62 7.34
CA SER A 237 27.17 -11.17 7.18
C SER A 237 28.24 -10.28 7.82
N GLU A 238 28.17 -8.96 7.60
CA GLU A 238 29.15 -8.00 8.13
C GLU A 238 29.13 -7.92 9.66
N PHE A 239 27.93 -7.97 10.26
CA PHE A 239 27.75 -7.87 11.71
C PHE A 239 27.63 -9.22 12.42
N ALA A 240 27.87 -10.33 11.72
CA ALA A 240 27.88 -11.66 12.32
C ALA A 240 28.91 -11.78 13.47
N PRO A 241 30.15 -11.25 13.37
CA PRO A 241 31.10 -11.29 14.49
C PRO A 241 30.63 -10.54 15.75
N GLN A 242 29.74 -9.55 15.59
CA GLN A 242 29.15 -8.76 16.66
C GLN A 242 27.85 -9.39 17.20
N GLY A 243 27.40 -10.48 16.59
CA GLY A 243 26.24 -11.27 17.02
C GLY A 243 24.90 -10.78 16.47
N LEU A 244 24.87 -10.03 15.35
CA LEU A 244 23.60 -9.58 14.78
C LEU A 244 22.71 -10.77 14.41
N THR A 245 21.51 -10.81 14.99
CA THR A 245 20.47 -11.78 14.66
C THR A 245 19.37 -11.12 13.83
N VAL A 246 18.86 -11.81 12.81
CA VAL A 246 17.73 -11.32 12.01
C VAL A 246 16.54 -12.24 12.21
N VAL A 247 15.36 -11.67 12.48
CA VAL A 247 14.07 -12.37 12.52
C VAL A 247 13.14 -11.65 11.55
N GLY A 248 12.44 -12.40 10.70
CA GLY A 248 11.56 -11.83 9.68
C GLY A 248 10.10 -12.21 9.87
N PRO A 249 9.37 -11.61 10.83
CA PRO A 249 7.96 -11.89 11.01
C PRO A 249 7.15 -11.58 9.74
N THR A 250 6.22 -12.47 9.42
CA THR A 250 5.22 -12.27 8.38
C THR A 250 3.83 -12.74 8.86
N ARG A 251 2.84 -12.74 7.98
CA ARG A 251 1.50 -13.25 8.27
C ARG A 251 0.86 -13.81 7.01
N LEU A 252 -0.27 -14.48 7.18
CA LEU A 252 -1.20 -14.75 6.10
C LEU A 252 -2.02 -13.49 5.79
N TYR A 253 -2.24 -13.25 4.51
CA TYR A 253 -2.96 -12.15 3.89
C TYR A 253 -4.24 -12.63 3.20
N GLY A 254 -4.40 -13.94 2.99
CA GLY A 254 -5.59 -14.57 2.42
C GLY A 254 -5.56 -14.76 0.91
N TYR A 255 -4.43 -14.50 0.25
CA TYR A 255 -4.33 -14.57 -1.21
C TYR A 255 -2.94 -15.00 -1.70
N THR A 256 -2.87 -15.43 -2.96
CA THR A 256 -1.62 -15.67 -3.70
C THR A 256 -1.60 -14.86 -4.98
N ALA A 257 -0.56 -15.01 -5.82
CA ALA A 257 -0.60 -14.40 -7.16
C ALA A 257 -1.66 -15.02 -8.09
N GLN A 258 -2.25 -16.16 -7.73
CA GLN A 258 -3.20 -16.90 -8.56
C GLN A 258 -4.64 -16.83 -8.07
N THR A 259 -4.88 -16.52 -6.80
CA THR A 259 -6.22 -16.47 -6.20
C THR A 259 -6.30 -15.43 -5.10
N ASP A 260 -7.41 -14.70 -5.05
CA ASP A 260 -7.73 -13.71 -4.00
C ASP A 260 -8.30 -14.36 -2.73
N ASN A 261 -8.56 -15.67 -2.75
CA ASN A 261 -9.11 -16.43 -1.62
C ASN A 261 -8.32 -17.73 -1.44
N ALA A 262 -7.10 -17.62 -0.96
CA ALA A 262 -6.21 -18.75 -0.73
C ALA A 262 -6.54 -19.47 0.58
N ALA A 263 -6.52 -20.80 0.57
CA ALA A 263 -6.52 -21.56 1.81
C ALA A 263 -5.20 -21.29 2.58
N PRO A 264 -5.21 -21.30 3.93
CA PRO A 264 -4.02 -21.03 4.73
C PRO A 264 -2.79 -21.87 4.38
N GLN A 265 -2.97 -23.15 4.01
CA GLN A 265 -1.84 -24.01 3.62
C GLN A 265 -1.27 -23.62 2.25
N ASP A 266 -2.12 -23.27 1.28
CA ASP A 266 -1.70 -22.88 -0.06
C ASP A 266 -0.94 -21.55 -0.03
N GLU A 267 -1.44 -20.59 0.74
CA GLU A 267 -0.73 -19.33 0.95
C GLU A 267 0.60 -19.55 1.66
N LEU A 268 0.65 -20.42 2.68
CA LEU A 268 1.90 -20.74 3.36
C LEU A 268 2.96 -21.31 2.40
N ALA A 269 2.57 -22.25 1.53
CA ALA A 269 3.44 -22.81 0.51
C ALA A 269 3.90 -21.73 -0.49
N TYR A 270 3.00 -20.81 -0.86
CA TYR A 270 3.32 -19.68 -1.73
C TYR A 270 4.30 -18.69 -1.09
N ILE A 271 4.11 -18.34 0.19
CA ILE A 271 5.04 -17.50 0.97
C ILE A 271 6.44 -18.14 0.98
N ASP A 272 6.52 -19.46 1.18
CA ASP A 272 7.79 -20.19 1.19
C ASP A 272 8.45 -20.25 -0.20
N ALA A 273 7.67 -20.38 -1.27
CA ALA A 273 8.16 -20.25 -2.64
C ALA A 273 8.73 -18.85 -2.92
N VAL A 274 8.05 -17.80 -2.46
CA VAL A 274 8.54 -16.42 -2.54
C VAL A 274 9.84 -16.24 -1.75
N ARG A 275 9.97 -16.83 -0.55
CA ARG A 275 11.22 -16.85 0.23
C ARG A 275 12.37 -17.44 -0.57
N ARG A 276 12.17 -18.65 -1.13
CA ARG A 276 13.18 -19.32 -1.96
C ARG A 276 13.61 -18.49 -3.16
N ARG A 277 12.68 -17.74 -3.76
CA ARG A 277 12.97 -16.95 -4.97
C ARG A 277 13.65 -15.61 -4.68
N PHE A 278 13.18 -14.86 -3.68
CA PHE A 278 13.57 -13.45 -3.49
C PHE A 278 14.36 -13.20 -2.20
N TYR A 279 14.42 -14.17 -1.28
CA TYR A 279 15.06 -14.05 0.03
C TYR A 279 16.08 -15.17 0.25
N SER A 280 16.75 -15.62 -0.81
CA SER A 280 17.66 -16.78 -0.79
C SER A 280 18.83 -16.62 0.19
N GLY A 281 19.32 -15.40 0.40
CA GLY A 281 20.35 -15.08 1.40
C GLY A 281 19.87 -15.13 2.86
N LEU A 282 18.58 -15.32 3.09
CA LEU A 282 17.92 -15.30 4.40
C LEU A 282 17.02 -16.53 4.63
N LEU A 283 17.28 -17.67 3.96
CA LEU A 283 16.39 -18.84 4.07
C LEU A 283 16.32 -19.42 5.49
N ASP A 284 17.42 -19.35 6.23
CA ASP A 284 17.52 -19.77 7.62
C ASP A 284 16.98 -18.72 8.61
N MET A 285 16.67 -17.49 8.17
CA MET A 285 16.05 -16.47 8.99
C MET A 285 14.71 -16.99 9.54
N PRO A 286 14.52 -17.03 10.88
CA PRO A 286 13.24 -17.38 11.47
C PRO A 286 12.14 -16.43 10.99
N ALA A 287 11.03 -16.98 10.50
CA ALA A 287 9.88 -16.20 10.09
C ALA A 287 8.61 -16.65 10.81
N PRO A 288 8.35 -16.11 12.02
CA PRO A 288 7.06 -16.28 12.68
C PRO A 288 5.90 -15.80 11.79
N ILE A 289 4.84 -16.60 11.68
CA ILE A 289 3.64 -16.28 10.90
C ILE A 289 2.51 -15.98 11.86
N ASN A 290 2.23 -14.69 12.07
CA ASN A 290 1.20 -14.28 13.01
C ASN A 290 0.72 -12.84 12.79
N LYS A 291 -0.57 -12.65 12.53
CA LYS A 291 -1.17 -11.31 12.39
C LYS A 291 -1.01 -10.45 13.65
N SER A 292 -1.08 -11.03 14.84
CA SER A 292 -0.97 -10.23 16.08
C SER A 292 0.43 -9.64 16.30
N ASN A 293 1.47 -10.20 15.67
CA ASN A 293 2.79 -9.56 15.66
C ASN A 293 2.75 -8.24 14.86
N PHE A 294 2.06 -8.23 13.71
CA PHE A 294 1.86 -7.03 12.91
C PHE A 294 1.02 -5.99 13.67
N ASP A 295 -0.01 -6.44 14.38
CA ASP A 295 -0.85 -5.58 15.18
C ASP A 295 -0.12 -4.97 16.39
N ALA A 296 0.82 -5.70 17.01
CA ALA A 296 1.60 -5.23 18.16
C ALA A 296 2.72 -4.26 17.76
N TYR A 297 3.41 -4.56 16.66
CA TYR A 297 4.47 -3.71 16.13
C TYR A 297 3.96 -2.58 15.24
N GLY A 298 2.67 -2.58 14.87
CA GLY A 298 2.14 -1.59 13.93
C GLY A 298 2.72 -1.73 12.53
N ALA A 299 3.05 -2.95 12.10
CA ALA A 299 3.65 -3.23 10.78
C ALA A 299 2.60 -3.15 9.64
N SER A 300 1.90 -2.03 9.56
CA SER A 300 0.93 -1.73 8.48
C SER A 300 1.61 -1.24 7.20
N THR A 301 2.87 -0.84 7.28
CA THR A 301 3.77 -0.56 6.16
C THR A 301 4.81 -1.66 6.13
N THR A 302 5.03 -2.29 4.97
CA THR A 302 6.10 -3.29 4.80
C THR A 302 7.10 -2.79 3.76
N PRO A 303 8.42 -2.86 4.01
CA PRO A 303 8.99 -3.41 5.22
C PRO A 303 8.77 -2.50 6.45
N THR A 304 8.76 -3.09 7.64
CA THR A 304 8.96 -2.34 8.90
C THR A 304 10.19 -2.94 9.57
N LEU A 305 11.18 -2.08 9.82
CA LEU A 305 12.45 -2.44 10.42
C LEU A 305 12.44 -2.03 11.90
N VAL A 306 12.74 -2.98 12.78
CA VAL A 306 12.85 -2.71 14.22
C VAL A 306 14.17 -3.27 14.72
N LEU A 307 15.04 -2.39 15.19
CA LEU A 307 16.35 -2.79 15.70
C LEU A 307 16.31 -2.83 17.22
N LEU A 308 16.68 -3.96 17.78
CA LEU A 308 16.79 -4.17 19.22
C LEU A 308 18.27 -4.10 19.62
N ASP A 309 18.54 -3.40 20.72
CA ASP A 309 19.84 -3.44 21.37
C ASP A 309 20.06 -4.76 22.14
N ARG A 310 21.27 -4.95 22.67
CA ARG A 310 21.62 -6.14 23.46
C ARG A 310 20.79 -6.33 24.73
N THR A 311 20.10 -5.28 25.22
CA THR A 311 19.21 -5.37 26.39
C THR A 311 17.80 -5.83 26.02
N GLY A 312 17.48 -5.86 24.72
CA GLY A 312 16.15 -6.17 24.18
C GLY A 312 15.22 -4.95 24.12
N LYS A 313 15.78 -3.72 24.19
CA LYS A 313 15.02 -2.49 23.96
C LYS A 313 15.09 -2.09 22.49
N VAL A 314 14.04 -1.45 22.01
CA VAL A 314 13.98 -0.91 20.65
C VAL A 314 14.92 0.30 20.55
N ALA A 315 15.98 0.17 19.75
CA ALA A 315 16.92 1.25 19.44
C ALA A 315 16.55 2.01 18.16
N MET A 316 15.77 1.39 17.27
CA MET A 316 15.22 2.02 16.07
C MET A 316 13.87 1.40 15.72
N TYR A 317 12.90 2.22 15.35
CA TYR A 317 11.65 1.78 14.72
C TYR A 317 11.41 2.56 13.43
N HIS A 318 11.39 1.86 12.29
CA HIS A 318 11.31 2.49 10.97
C HIS A 318 10.32 1.76 10.05
N PRO A 319 9.13 2.34 9.79
CA PRO A 319 8.24 1.88 8.73
C PRO A 319 8.76 2.35 7.36
N GLY A 320 9.04 1.41 6.47
CA GLY A 320 9.62 1.66 5.15
C GLY A 320 10.96 0.95 4.95
N ALA A 321 11.44 0.97 3.70
CA ALA A 321 12.78 0.50 3.34
C ALA A 321 13.84 1.52 3.78
N LEU A 322 15.05 1.04 4.08
CA LEU A 322 16.17 1.88 4.44
C LEU A 322 17.35 1.65 3.49
N PRO A 323 17.98 2.71 2.97
CA PRO A 323 19.23 2.56 2.24
C PRO A 323 20.30 1.88 3.09
N TYR A 324 21.17 1.13 2.43
CA TYR A 324 22.25 0.36 3.07
C TYR A 324 23.01 1.15 4.14
N ASP A 325 23.49 2.35 3.81
CA ASP A 325 24.30 3.16 4.74
C ASP A 325 23.53 3.56 6.01
N GLN A 326 22.23 3.83 5.87
CA GLN A 326 21.40 4.22 7.01
C GLN A 326 21.12 3.03 7.93
N LEU A 327 20.79 1.87 7.36
CA LEU A 327 20.57 0.66 8.15
C LEU A 327 21.88 0.17 8.80
N ARG A 328 23.00 0.24 8.07
CA ARG A 328 24.35 -0.03 8.59
C ARG A 328 24.66 0.84 9.80
N ALA A 329 24.52 2.17 9.68
CA ALA A 329 24.78 3.11 10.75
C ALA A 329 23.88 2.87 11.98
N ALA A 330 22.63 2.45 11.79
CA ALA A 330 21.75 2.07 12.89
C ALA A 330 22.25 0.81 13.61
N ILE A 331 22.68 -0.22 12.87
CA ILE A 331 23.22 -1.47 13.41
C ILE A 331 24.54 -1.23 14.15
N GLU A 332 25.41 -0.35 13.65
CA GLU A 332 26.66 0.01 14.32
C GLU A 332 26.42 0.56 15.73
N LYS A 333 25.39 1.41 15.91
CA LYS A 333 25.06 2.00 17.21
C LYS A 333 24.69 0.96 18.28
N VAL A 334 24.14 -0.18 17.90
CA VAL A 334 23.72 -1.24 18.86
C VAL A 334 24.71 -2.40 18.96
N THR A 335 25.66 -2.46 18.03
CA THR A 335 26.72 -3.48 18.02
C THR A 335 28.01 -3.00 18.66
N ALA A 336 28.27 -1.68 18.63
CA ALA A 336 29.36 -1.02 19.36
C ALA A 336 29.26 -1.32 20.85
N ARG A 337 30.41 -1.67 21.45
CA ARG A 337 30.54 -2.00 22.88
C ARG A 337 30.73 -0.74 23.71
#